data_AF-A0A3B9IHB6-F1
#
_entry.id   AF-A0A3B9IHB6-F1
#
_cell.length_a   1.000
_cell.length_b   1.000
_cell.length_c   1.000
_cell.angle_alpha   90.00
_cell.angle_beta   90.00
_cell.angle_gamma   90.00
#
_symmetry.space_group_name_H-M   'P 1'
#
loop_
_entity.id
_entity.type
_entity.pdbx_description
1 polymer ?
#
loop_
_entity_poly.entity_id
_entity_poly.type
_entity_poly.pdbx_seq_one_letter_code
_entity_poly.pdbx_strand_id
1 'polypeptide(L)'
;KAFTCQLVTLACLAIGLGRARGTIDAARDQRLTQAIAEVPSRVADVLNNDDRMRSIAESLVHVTGVLYVGRGTAFPIALEGALKFKEISYIHA
;
A
#
# COMPACT_ATOMS: atom_id res chain seq x y z
N LYS A 1 -2.32 -7.94 5.69
CA LYS A 1 -1.29 -7.79 6.76
C LYS A 1 0.13 -8.18 6.32
N ALA A 2 0.37 -9.37 5.76
CA ALA A 2 1.74 -9.81 5.43
C ALA A 2 2.44 -8.87 4.44
N PHE A 3 1.77 -8.55 3.33
CA PHE A 3 2.25 -7.60 2.33
C PHE A 3 2.64 -6.23 2.91
N THR A 4 1.76 -5.62 3.70
CA THR A 4 2.02 -4.31 4.30
C THR A 4 3.15 -4.34 5.33
N CYS A 5 3.26 -5.40 6.13
CA CYS A 5 4.41 -5.58 7.02
C CYS A 5 5.72 -5.73 6.24
N GLN A 6 5.72 -6.48 5.13
CA GLN A 6 6.89 -6.62 4.26
C GLN A 6 7.32 -5.26 3.69
N LEU A 7 6.38 -4.42 3.23
CA LEU A 7 6.70 -3.07 2.75
C LEU A 7 7.34 -2.20 3.83
N VAL A 8 6.80 -2.20 5.05
CA VAL A 8 7.38 -1.45 6.18
C VAL A 8 8.77 -1.96 6.51
N THR A 9 8.97 -3.28 6.57
CA THR A 9 10.29 -3.88 6.81
C THR A 9 11.30 -3.49 5.73
N LEU A 10 10.92 -3.54 4.46
CA LEU A 10 11.77 -3.12 3.35
C LEU A 10 12.09 -1.63 3.39
N ALA A 11 11.15 -0.78 3.80
CA ALA A 11 11.39 0.64 3.97
C ALA A 11 12.38 0.92 5.11
N CYS A 12 12.21 0.26 6.27
CA CYS A 12 13.16 0.34 7.38
C CYS A 12 14.56 -0.12 6.97
N LEU A 13 14.66 -1.22 6.21
CA LEU A 13 15.93 -1.72 5.67
C LEU A 13 16.57 -0.69 4.72
N ALA A 14 15.80 -0.11 3.80
CA ALA A 14 16.30 0.89 2.86
C ALA A 14 16.80 2.17 3.57
N ILE A 15 16.11 2.62 4.61
CA ILE A 15 16.55 3.75 5.46
C ILE A 15 17.87 3.40 6.16
N GLY A 16 17.94 2.23 6.79
CA GLY A 16 19.15 1.76 7.47
C GLY A 16 20.36 1.66 6.53
N LEU A 17 20.16 1.14 5.32
CA LEU A 17 21.20 1.07 4.28
C LEU A 17 21.61 2.47 3.79
N GLY A 18 20.65 3.39 3.63
CA GLY A 18 20.93 4.77 3.24
C GLY A 18 21.81 5.48 4.27
N ARG A 19 21.50 5.29 5.57
CA ARG A 19 22.28 5.82 6.69
C ARG A 19 23.69 5.21 6.71
N ALA A 20 23.80 3.89 6.63
CA ALA A 20 25.09 3.19 6.66
C ALA A 20 26.00 3.56 5.48
N ARG A 21 25.42 3.88 4.32
CA ARG A 21 26.16 4.30 3.12
C ARG A 21 26.40 5.81 3.02
N GLY A 22 25.86 6.60 3.95
CA GLY A 22 25.94 8.06 3.90
C GLY A 22 25.23 8.69 2.69
N THR A 23 24.25 8.01 2.09
CA THR A 23 23.50 8.52 0.92
C THR A 23 22.28 9.36 1.30
N ILE A 24 21.94 9.39 2.59
CA ILE A 24 20.92 10.27 3.17
C ILE A 24 21.54 11.05 4.34
N ASP A 25 21.12 12.30 4.51
CA ASP A 25 21.50 13.12 5.66
C ASP A 25 20.59 12.85 6.86
N ALA A 26 20.96 13.39 8.03
CA ALA A 26 20.20 13.23 9.27
C ALA A 26 18.77 13.78 9.15
N ALA A 27 18.58 14.87 8.40
CA ALA A 27 17.26 15.47 8.20
C ALA A 27 16.34 14.57 7.35
N ARG A 28 16.87 13.91 6.32
CA ARG A 28 16.12 12.95 5.50
C ARG A 28 15.85 11.66 6.26
N ASP A 29 16.82 11.16 7.01
CA ASP A 29 16.65 10.00 7.89
C ASP A 29 15.50 10.22 8.89
N GLN A 30 15.54 11.33 9.64
CA GLN A 30 14.49 11.69 10.60
C GLN A 30 13.10 11.78 9.94
N ARG A 31 13.00 12.46 8.79
CA ARG A 31 11.72 12.56 8.05
C ARG A 31 11.18 11.21 7.63
N LEU A 32 12.04 10.32 7.13
CA LEU A 32 11.62 8.98 6.68
C LEU A 32 11.19 8.10 7.85
N THR A 33 11.95 8.11 8.95
CA THR A 33 11.58 7.36 10.16
C THR A 33 10.27 7.86 10.76
N GLN A 34 10.06 9.18 10.80
CA GLN A 34 8.78 9.75 11.27
C GLN A 34 7.62 9.33 10.36
N ALA A 35 7.80 9.37 9.03
CA ALA A 35 6.77 8.93 8.10
C ALA A 35 6.37 7.45 8.32
N ILE A 36 7.34 6.57 8.63
CA ILE A 36 7.05 5.17 8.99
C ILE A 36 6.27 5.07 10.31
N ALA A 37 6.62 5.87 11.32
CA ALA A 37 5.92 5.89 12.60
C ALA A 37 4.45 6.35 12.47
N GLU A 38 4.13 7.16 11.47
CA GLU A 38 2.77 7.63 11.17
C GLU A 38 1.94 6.63 10.35
N VAL A 39 2.53 5.57 9.79
CA VAL A 39 1.78 4.61 8.96
C VAL A 39 0.59 3.98 9.71
N PRO A 40 0.70 3.54 10.98
CA PRO A 40 -0.43 2.93 11.68
C PRO A 40 -1.65 3.85 11.81
N SER A 41 -1.46 5.13 12.14
CA SER A 41 -2.58 6.07 12.24
C SER A 41 -3.21 6.36 10.88
N ARG A 42 -2.39 6.54 9.84
CA ARG A 42 -2.88 6.73 8.46
C ARG A 42 -3.67 5.52 7.96
N VAL A 43 -3.26 4.31 8.32
CA VAL A 43 -4.02 3.09 7.99
C VAL A 43 -5.36 3.07 8.75
N ALA A 44 -5.37 3.44 10.03
CA ALA A 44 -6.62 3.53 10.79
C ALA A 44 -7.60 4.53 10.15
N ASP A 45 -7.12 5.70 9.73
CA ASP A 45 -7.94 6.71 9.05
C ASP A 45 -8.55 6.16 7.76
N VAL A 46 -7.78 5.42 6.95
CA VAL A 46 -8.29 4.78 5.73
C VAL A 46 -9.36 3.74 6.06
N LEU A 47 -9.12 2.90 7.08
CA LEU A 47 -10.07 1.85 7.48
C LEU A 47 -11.38 2.41 8.06
N ASN A 48 -11.36 3.61 8.62
CA ASN A 48 -12.57 4.30 9.10
C ASN A 48 -13.52 4.75 7.97
N ASN A 49 -13.13 4.62 6.69
CA ASN A 49 -13.96 4.95 5.52
C ASN A 49 -14.74 3.74 4.95
N ASP A 50 -15.23 2.84 5.81
CA ASP A 50 -15.85 1.56 5.39
C ASP A 50 -17.09 1.73 4.49
N ASP A 51 -17.97 2.68 4.81
CA ASP A 51 -19.24 2.87 4.08
C ASP A 51 -19.03 3.24 2.60
N ARG A 52 -18.02 4.07 2.31
CA ARG A 52 -17.70 4.44 0.93
C ARG A 52 -17.10 3.27 0.16
N MET A 53 -16.25 2.46 0.79
CA MET A 53 -15.68 1.26 0.18
C MET A 53 -16.76 0.21 -0.10
N ARG A 54 -17.74 0.07 0.79
CA ARG A 54 -18.91 -0.81 0.61
C ARG A 54 -19.76 -0.41 -0.58
N SER A 55 -20.11 0.87 -0.71
CA SER A 55 -20.88 1.37 -1.85
C SER A 55 -20.17 1.12 -3.20
N ILE A 56 -18.85 1.27 -3.25
CA ILE A 56 -18.07 0.93 -4.44
C ILE A 56 -18.13 -0.58 -4.70
N ALA A 57 -17.95 -1.42 -3.68
CA ALA A 57 -18.00 -2.88 -3.83
C ALA A 57 -19.35 -3.37 -4.36
N GLU A 58 -20.47 -2.80 -3.89
CA GLU A 58 -21.82 -3.11 -4.38
C GLU A 58 -21.96 -2.84 -5.89
N SER A 59 -21.36 -1.75 -6.39
CA SER A 59 -21.36 -1.43 -7.82
C SER A 59 -20.56 -2.42 -8.70
N LEU A 60 -19.67 -3.21 -8.08
CA LEU A 60 -18.77 -4.15 -8.77
C LEU A 60 -19.30 -5.59 -8.81
N VAL A 61 -20.43 -5.90 -8.17
CA VAL A 61 -20.95 -7.29 -8.04
C VAL A 61 -21.24 -7.95 -9.39
N HIS A 62 -21.62 -7.18 -10.40
CA HIS A 62 -22.04 -7.70 -11.72
C HIS A 62 -21.07 -7.41 -12.85
N VAL A 63 -19.88 -6.87 -12.57
CA VAL A 63 -18.90 -6.57 -13.61
C VAL A 63 -18.18 -7.86 -14.05
N THR A 64 -17.88 -7.97 -15.34
CA THR A 64 -17.17 -9.12 -15.90
C THR A 64 -15.65 -8.99 -15.77
N GLY A 65 -15.15 -7.77 -15.58
CA GLY A 65 -13.76 -7.54 -15.23
C GLY A 65 -13.48 -6.13 -14.72
N VAL A 66 -12.34 -5.97 -14.07
CA VAL A 66 -11.86 -4.70 -13.51
C VAL A 66 -10.43 -4.46 -13.98
N LEU A 67 -10.09 -3.21 -14.33
CA LEU A 67 -8.72 -2.85 -14.70
C LEU A 67 -8.05 -2.08 -13.55
N TYR A 68 -6.91 -2.59 -13.07
CA TYR A 68 -6.05 -1.92 -12.10
C TYR A 68 -4.90 -1.20 -12.81
N VAL A 69 -4.76 0.11 -12.60
CA VAL A 69 -3.73 0.94 -13.24
C VAL A 69 -2.85 1.60 -12.19
N GLY A 70 -1.54 1.48 -12.34
CA GLY A 70 -0.56 2.15 -11.49
C GLY A 70 0.74 2.42 -12.24
N ARG A 71 1.48 3.45 -11.83
CA ARG A 71 2.79 3.82 -12.39
C ARG A 71 3.82 4.01 -11.28
N GLY A 72 5.08 3.71 -11.56
CA GLY A 72 6.16 3.84 -10.57
C GLY A 72 5.90 2.94 -9.36
N THR A 73 5.97 3.49 -8.15
CA THR A 73 5.69 2.73 -6.92
C THR A 73 4.23 2.26 -6.81
N ALA A 74 3.30 2.86 -7.54
CA ALA A 74 1.89 2.45 -7.54
C ALA A 74 1.62 1.24 -8.45
N PHE A 75 2.52 0.91 -9.39
CA PHE A 75 2.36 -0.26 -10.25
C PHE A 75 2.28 -1.58 -9.45
N PRO A 76 3.23 -1.91 -8.56
CA PRO A 76 3.12 -3.13 -7.75
C PRO A 76 1.93 -3.11 -6.77
N ILE A 77 1.46 -1.93 -6.37
CA ILE A 77 0.24 -1.80 -5.55
C ILE A 77 -1.01 -2.15 -6.37
N ALA A 78 -1.08 -1.70 -7.62
CA ALA A 78 -2.15 -2.06 -8.54
C ALA A 78 -2.21 -3.57 -8.80
N LEU A 79 -1.05 -4.22 -8.97
CA LEU A 79 -0.95 -5.67 -9.11
C LEU A 79 -1.43 -6.43 -7.87
N GLU A 80 -1.05 -5.99 -6.67
CA GLU A 80 -1.54 -6.59 -5.42
C GLU A 80 -3.06 -6.43 -5.29
N GLY A 81 -3.61 -5.27 -5.66
CA GLY A 81 -5.05 -5.02 -5.68
C GLY A 81 -5.79 -5.97 -6.63
N ALA A 82 -5.32 -6.10 -7.86
CA ALA A 82 -5.87 -7.03 -8.85
C ALA A 82 -5.81 -8.49 -8.35
N LEU A 83 -4.69 -8.89 -7.75
CA LEU A 83 -4.51 -10.22 -7.19
C LEU A 83 -5.54 -10.51 -6.09
N LYS A 84 -5.69 -9.62 -5.10
CA LYS A 84 -6.64 -9.81 -4.01
C LYS A 84 -8.09 -9.81 -4.49
N PHE A 85 -8.42 -8.95 -5.46
CA PHE A 85 -9.75 -8.91 -6.04
C PHE A 85 -10.08 -10.23 -6.74
N LYS A 86 -9.19 -10.73 -7.60
CA LYS A 86 -9.36 -11.99 -8.31
C LYS A 86 -9.45 -13.20 -7.35
N GLU A 87 -8.60 -13.26 -6.32
CA GLU A 87 -8.55 -14.38 -5.37
C GLU A 87 -9.87 -14.57 -4.60
N ILE A 88 -10.56 -13.47 -4.25
CA ILE A 88 -11.73 -13.51 -3.37
C ILE A 88 -13.05 -13.41 -4.15
N SER A 89 -13.09 -12.63 -5.23
CA SER A 89 -14.31 -12.41 -6.02
C SER A 89 -14.48 -13.38 -7.19
N TYR A 90 -13.40 -14.02 -7.64
CA TYR A 90 -13.34 -14.81 -8.89
C TYR A 90 -13.65 -14.01 -10.18
N ILE A 91 -13.82 -12.69 -10.09
CA ILE A 91 -13.94 -11.79 -11.25
C ILE A 91 -12.55 -11.60 -11.87
N HIS A 92 -12.49 -11.47 -13.19
CA HIS A 92 -11.24 -11.19 -13.89
C HIS A 92 -10.74 -9.79 -13.56
N ALA A 93 -9.47 -9.67 -13.13
CA ALA A 93 -8.83 -8.42 -12.77
C ALA A 93 -7.41 -8.35 -13.33
#